data_AF-A0AAW9K7V4-F1
#
_entry.id   AF-A0AAW9K7V4-F1
#
_cell.length_a   1.000
_cell.length_b   1.000
_cell.length_c   1.000
_cell.angle_alpha   90.00
_cell.angle_beta   90.00
_cell.angle_gamma   90.00
#
_symmetry.space_group_name_H-M   'P 1'
#
loop_
_entity.id
_entity.type
_entity.pdbx_description
1 polymer ?
#
loop_
_entity_poly.entity_id
_entity_poly.type
_entity_poly.pdbx_seq_one_letter_code
_entity_poly.pdbx_strand_id
1 'polypeptide(L)'
;VDTIIGMASSYGTDLGISMISLLVILLITQFVAFPFTILYGKMSEKYGGKKLLYIGIITYMIICIYGYFIKNAIGFWILAMAVGSAQGGIQAISRSFYGKMVPKENANEFFGFYNIFGKFAAIMGPFLVAIITQGTGQTKNGILSLIILFSIGFFCLTKVKDDKNI
;
A
#
# COMPACT_ATOMS: atom_id res chain seq x y z
N VAL A 1 -1.99 1.62 1.25
CA VAL A 1 -1.47 0.27 1.52
C VAL A 1 -2.38 -0.47 2.48
N ASP A 2 -2.64 0.09 3.66
CA ASP A 2 -3.49 -0.55 4.69
C ASP A 2 -4.89 -0.94 4.18
N THR A 3 -5.47 -0.13 3.29
CA THR A 3 -6.75 -0.42 2.64
C THR A 3 -6.77 -1.74 1.87
N ILE A 4 -5.70 -2.06 1.14
CA ILE A 4 -5.65 -3.28 0.31
C ILE A 4 -5.70 -4.51 1.21
N ILE A 5 -5.01 -4.47 2.34
CA ILE A 5 -4.96 -5.58 3.31
C ILE A 5 -6.28 -5.68 4.05
N GLY A 6 -6.81 -4.54 4.52
CA GLY A 6 -8.08 -4.50 5.23
C GLY A 6 -9.23 -5.05 4.39
N MET A 7 -9.19 -4.83 3.07
CA MET A 7 -10.19 -5.33 2.12
C MET A 7 -9.86 -6.71 1.52
N ALA A 8 -8.65 -7.23 1.75
CA ALA A 8 -8.22 -8.53 1.21
C ALA A 8 -9.10 -9.68 1.72
N SER A 9 -9.56 -9.61 2.98
CA SER A 9 -10.45 -10.62 3.55
C SER A 9 -11.81 -10.67 2.85
N SER A 10 -12.44 -9.51 2.64
CA SER A 10 -13.71 -9.41 1.90
C SER A 10 -13.54 -9.90 0.46
N TYR A 11 -12.50 -9.45 -0.22
CA TYR A 11 -12.25 -9.85 -1.61
C TYR A 11 -11.95 -11.34 -1.76
N GLY A 12 -11.19 -11.91 -0.84
CA GLY A 12 -10.89 -13.34 -0.85
C GLY A 12 -12.10 -14.21 -0.49
N THR A 13 -12.98 -13.73 0.39
CA THR A 13 -14.25 -14.41 0.71
C THR A 13 -15.17 -14.45 -0.51
N ASP A 14 -15.26 -13.35 -1.26
CA ASP A 14 -16.03 -13.28 -2.51
C ASP A 14 -15.52 -14.22 -3.60
N LEU A 15 -14.22 -14.54 -3.58
CA LEU A 15 -13.60 -15.55 -4.45
C LEU A 15 -13.83 -16.99 -3.96
N GLY A 16 -14.59 -17.19 -2.87
CA GLY A 16 -14.89 -18.50 -2.29
C GLY A 16 -13.73 -19.12 -1.51
N ILE A 17 -12.74 -18.32 -1.10
CA ILE A 17 -11.60 -18.81 -0.32
C ILE A 17 -12.05 -19.02 1.14
N SER A 18 -11.75 -20.18 1.71
CA SER A 18 -12.01 -20.48 3.12
C SER A 18 -11.34 -19.45 4.05
N MET A 19 -12.05 -19.06 5.12
CA MET A 19 -11.54 -18.14 6.13
C MET A 19 -10.20 -18.58 6.72
N ILE A 20 -9.99 -19.89 6.93
CA ILE A 20 -8.73 -20.43 7.42
C ILE A 20 -7.60 -20.14 6.42
N SER A 21 -7.85 -20.38 5.12
CA SER A 21 -6.88 -20.08 4.07
C SER A 21 -6.58 -18.58 3.97
N LEU A 22 -7.59 -17.71 4.13
CA LEU A 22 -7.40 -16.26 4.17
C LEU A 22 -6.50 -15.83 5.33
N LEU A 23 -6.72 -16.37 6.53
CA LEU A 23 -5.86 -16.09 7.69
C LEU A 23 -4.41 -16.52 7.43
N VAL A 24 -4.20 -17.71 6.85
CA VAL A 24 -2.87 -18.19 6.48
C VAL A 24 -2.21 -17.27 5.44
N ILE A 25 -2.94 -16.85 4.41
CA ILE A 25 -2.45 -15.92 3.40
C ILE A 25 -2.02 -14.60 4.06
N LEU A 26 -2.89 -13.99 4.87
CA LEU A 26 -2.61 -12.73 5.54
C LEU A 26 -1.39 -12.85 6.46
N LEU A 27 -1.26 -13.95 7.20
CA LEU A 27 -0.12 -14.19 8.06
C LEU A 27 1.18 -14.32 7.25
N ILE A 28 1.18 -15.12 6.17
CA ILE A 28 2.34 -15.28 5.30
C ILE A 28 2.74 -13.96 4.65
N THR A 29 1.80 -13.11 4.25
CA THR A 29 2.14 -11.79 3.71
C THR A 29 2.95 -10.93 4.68
N GLN A 30 2.75 -11.08 6.00
CA GLN A 30 3.58 -10.37 6.99
C GLN A 30 5.01 -10.91 7.04
N PHE A 31 5.17 -12.24 6.97
CA PHE A 31 6.49 -12.87 6.89
C PHE A 31 7.24 -12.49 5.62
N VAL A 32 6.53 -12.27 4.51
CA VAL A 32 7.11 -11.78 3.25
C VAL A 32 7.43 -10.29 3.33
N ALA A 33 6.58 -9.49 3.97
CA ALA A 33 6.82 -8.06 4.10
C ALA A 33 8.13 -7.75 4.84
N PHE A 34 8.49 -8.54 5.85
CA PHE A 34 9.70 -8.33 6.65
C PHE A 34 11.03 -8.31 5.84
N PRO A 35 11.42 -9.38 5.10
CA PRO A 35 12.65 -9.37 4.33
C PRO A 35 12.65 -8.32 3.22
N PHE A 36 11.50 -8.08 2.59
CA PHE A 36 11.36 -7.05 1.56
C PHE A 36 11.51 -5.63 2.14
N THR A 37 11.07 -5.40 3.38
CA THR A 37 11.31 -4.13 4.09
C THR A 37 12.80 -3.82 4.16
N ILE A 38 13.61 -4.80 4.54
CA ILE A 38 15.07 -4.65 4.66
C ILE A 38 15.69 -4.43 3.27
N LEU A 39 15.25 -5.19 2.26
CA LEU A 39 15.73 -5.07 0.89
C LEU A 39 15.46 -3.67 0.32
N TYR A 40 14.23 -3.19 0.44
CA TYR A 40 13.83 -1.85 0.00
C TYR A 40 14.53 -0.75 0.80
N GLY A 41 14.77 -0.95 2.09
CA GLY A 41 15.58 -0.05 2.91
C GLY A 41 17.00 0.13 2.34
N LYS A 42 17.70 -0.99 2.06
CA LYS A 42 19.03 -0.96 1.42
C LYS A 42 19.00 -0.33 0.03
N MET A 43 17.96 -0.61 -0.77
CA MET A 43 17.80 0.04 -2.08
C MET A 43 17.55 1.54 -1.96
N SER A 44 16.86 1.99 -0.90
CA SER A 44 16.58 3.41 -0.63
C SER A 44 17.84 4.23 -0.43
N GLU A 45 18.83 3.67 0.26
CA GLU A 45 20.14 4.31 0.46
C GLU A 45 20.89 4.51 -0.87
N LYS A 46 20.77 3.56 -1.82
CA LYS A 46 21.49 3.61 -3.10
C LYS A 46 20.77 4.41 -4.19
N TYR A 47 19.46 4.25 -4.32
CA TYR A 47 18.66 4.81 -5.43
C TYR A 47 17.85 6.06 -5.05
N GLY A 48 17.76 6.38 -3.75
CA GLY A 48 17.00 7.49 -3.20
C GLY A 48 15.55 7.12 -2.91
N GLY A 49 15.04 7.55 -1.75
CA GLY A 49 13.70 7.18 -1.26
C GLY A 49 12.56 7.61 -2.19
N LYS A 50 12.66 8.80 -2.80
CA LYS A 50 11.63 9.33 -3.72
C LYS A 50 11.40 8.42 -4.93
N LYS A 51 12.46 7.90 -5.56
CA LYS A 51 12.35 7.01 -6.72
C LYS A 51 11.69 5.68 -6.36
N LEU A 52 12.02 5.13 -5.19
CA LEU A 52 11.41 3.89 -4.73
C LEU A 52 9.95 4.06 -4.32
N LEU A 53 9.57 5.21 -3.78
CA LEU A 53 8.15 5.53 -3.57
C LEU A 53 7.39 5.56 -4.90
N TYR A 54 7.95 6.15 -5.95
CA TYR A 54 7.36 6.12 -7.29
C TYR A 54 7.18 4.70 -7.83
N ILE A 55 8.25 3.89 -7.80
CA ILE A 55 8.20 2.49 -8.22
C ILE A 55 7.11 1.76 -7.42
N GLY A 56 7.02 2.02 -6.12
CA GLY A 56 6.03 1.41 -5.26
C GLY A 56 4.59 1.77 -5.61
N ILE A 57 4.32 3.04 -5.91
CA ILE A 57 2.99 3.49 -6.36
C ILE A 57 2.61 2.79 -7.68
N ILE A 58 3.55 2.70 -8.63
CA ILE A 58 3.34 2.00 -9.90
C ILE A 58 3.06 0.52 -9.67
N THR A 59 3.84 -0.15 -8.80
CA THR A 59 3.62 -1.55 -8.42
C THR A 59 2.21 -1.74 -7.85
N TYR A 60 1.73 -0.84 -6.99
CA TYR A 60 0.37 -0.91 -6.47
C TYR A 60 -0.71 -0.70 -7.52
N MET A 61 -0.51 0.20 -8.48
CA MET A 61 -1.43 0.36 -9.60
C MET A 61 -1.52 -0.94 -10.43
N ILE A 62 -0.38 -1.59 -10.69
CA ILE A 62 -0.34 -2.88 -11.39
C ILE A 62 -1.06 -3.97 -10.58
N ILE A 63 -0.84 -4.02 -9.26
CA ILE A 63 -1.52 -4.96 -8.35
C ILE A 63 -3.03 -4.75 -8.39
N CYS A 64 -3.52 -3.50 -8.37
CA CYS A 64 -4.96 -3.21 -8.47
C CYS A 64 -5.55 -3.69 -9.80
N ILE A 65 -4.85 -3.46 -10.92
CA ILE A 65 -5.27 -3.93 -12.24
C ILE A 65 -5.27 -5.45 -12.27
N TYR A 66 -4.20 -6.10 -11.82
CA TYR A 66 -4.10 -7.56 -11.78
C TYR A 66 -5.18 -8.18 -10.88
N GLY A 67 -5.43 -7.57 -9.72
CA GLY A 67 -6.49 -7.93 -8.79
C GLY A 67 -7.85 -8.00 -9.46
N TYR A 68 -8.19 -7.04 -10.32
CA TYR A 68 -9.47 -7.03 -11.04
C TYR A 68 -9.71 -8.28 -11.91
N PHE A 69 -8.65 -8.89 -12.46
CA PHE A 69 -8.75 -10.06 -13.35
C PHE A 69 -8.73 -11.40 -12.61
N ILE A 70 -8.52 -11.42 -11.29
CA ILE A 70 -8.44 -12.66 -10.52
C ILE A 70 -9.82 -13.29 -10.38
N LYS A 71 -9.88 -14.60 -10.66
CA LYS A 71 -11.08 -15.44 -10.51
C LYS A 71 -10.85 -16.68 -9.66
N ASN A 72 -9.59 -16.97 -9.31
CA ASN A 72 -9.17 -18.23 -8.71
C ASN A 72 -8.31 -17.99 -7.45
N ALA A 73 -8.35 -18.91 -6.50
CA ALA A 73 -7.61 -18.83 -5.23
C ALA A 73 -6.08 -18.72 -5.41
N ILE A 74 -5.51 -19.39 -6.42
CA ILE A 74 -4.07 -19.32 -6.72
C ILE A 74 -3.67 -17.89 -7.14
N GLY A 75 -4.50 -17.23 -7.95
CA GLY A 75 -4.26 -15.84 -8.34
C GLY A 75 -4.25 -14.91 -7.14
N PHE A 76 -5.16 -15.14 -6.19
CA PHE A 76 -5.22 -14.38 -4.94
C PHE A 76 -3.98 -14.59 -4.06
N TRP A 77 -3.44 -15.81 -3.99
CA TRP A 77 -2.15 -16.08 -3.33
C TRP A 77 -1.01 -15.27 -3.94
N ILE A 78 -0.88 -15.28 -5.27
CA ILE A 78 0.17 -14.52 -5.97
C ILE A 78 0.01 -13.02 -5.70
N LEU A 79 -1.23 -12.51 -5.76
CA LEU A 79 -1.54 -11.12 -5.44
C LEU A 79 -1.14 -10.77 -4.01
N ALA A 80 -1.48 -11.61 -3.04
CA ALA A 80 -1.16 -11.39 -1.64
C ALA A 80 0.36 -11.32 -1.42
N MET A 81 1.12 -12.24 -2.02
CA MET A 81 2.59 -12.21 -1.95
C MET A 81 3.17 -10.94 -2.58
N ALA A 82 2.64 -10.52 -3.74
CA ALA A 82 3.04 -9.27 -4.39
C ALA A 82 2.74 -8.05 -3.50
N VAL A 83 1.55 -8.00 -2.89
CA VAL A 83 1.16 -6.94 -1.94
C VAL A 83 2.09 -6.94 -0.74
N GLY A 84 2.35 -8.08 -0.11
CA GLY A 84 3.25 -8.19 1.05
C GLY A 84 4.66 -7.68 0.74
N SER A 85 5.21 -8.06 -0.42
CA SER A 85 6.53 -7.60 -0.87
C SER A 85 6.61 -6.07 -1.03
N ALA A 86 5.58 -5.46 -1.64
CA ALA A 86 5.52 -4.02 -1.85
C ALA A 86 5.21 -3.25 -0.55
N GLN A 87 4.33 -3.80 0.29
CA GLN A 87 3.86 -3.19 1.54
C GLN A 87 5.01 -2.86 2.48
N GLY A 88 5.82 -3.86 2.84
CA GLY A 88 6.88 -3.67 3.81
C GLY A 88 7.87 -2.59 3.36
N GLY A 89 8.30 -2.68 2.10
CA GLY A 89 9.25 -1.74 1.52
C GLY A 89 8.73 -0.30 1.46
N ILE A 90 7.55 -0.09 0.89
CA ILE A 90 6.98 1.25 0.69
C ILE A 90 6.64 1.90 2.03
N GLN A 91 6.13 1.12 3.00
CA GLN A 91 5.76 1.64 4.31
C GLN A 91 7.01 2.12 5.08
N ALA A 92 8.11 1.35 5.03
CA ALA A 92 9.36 1.77 5.66
C ALA A 92 9.99 2.97 4.96
N ILE A 93 10.06 2.97 3.62
CA ILE A 93 10.64 4.08 2.85
C ILE A 93 9.83 5.36 3.05
N SER A 94 8.49 5.29 3.06
CA SER A 94 7.63 6.46 3.28
C SER A 94 7.96 7.14 4.61
N ARG A 95 8.09 6.34 5.67
CA ARG A 95 8.41 6.85 7.00
C ARG A 95 9.84 7.41 7.08
N SER A 96 10.82 6.70 6.53
CA SER A 96 12.22 7.17 6.55
C SER A 96 12.43 8.43 5.70
N PHE A 97 11.78 8.50 4.54
CA PHE A 97 11.84 9.66 3.64
C PHE A 97 11.18 10.88 4.27
N TYR A 98 10.02 10.70 4.92
CA TYR A 98 9.39 11.76 5.70
C TYR A 98 10.31 12.23 6.83
N GLY A 99 10.89 11.30 7.59
CA GLY A 99 11.79 11.63 8.71
C GLY A 99 13.02 12.45 8.32
N LYS A 100 13.54 12.29 7.09
CA LYS A 100 14.65 13.11 6.58
C LYS A 100 14.26 14.56 6.32
N MET A 101 12.99 14.82 5.98
CA MET A 101 12.49 16.17 5.68
C MET A 101 12.09 16.95 6.94
N VAL A 102 11.91 16.26 8.06
CA VAL A 102 11.38 16.86 9.29
C VAL A 102 12.49 17.57 10.07
N PRO A 103 12.31 18.86 10.42
CA PRO A 103 13.27 19.59 11.24
C PRO A 103 13.35 18.99 12.65
N LYS A 104 14.57 18.82 13.17
CA LYS A 104 14.82 18.13 14.45
C LYS A 104 14.17 18.83 15.64
N GLU A 105 14.09 20.16 15.62
CA GLU A 105 13.51 20.95 16.71
C GLU A 105 12.02 20.67 16.92
N ASN A 106 11.28 20.38 15.84
CA ASN A 106 9.82 20.20 15.87
C ASN A 106 9.40 18.78 15.46
N ALA A 107 10.31 17.80 15.55
CA ALA A 107 10.09 16.48 14.97
C ALA A 107 8.81 15.80 15.49
N ASN A 108 8.52 15.94 16.78
CA ASN A 108 7.33 15.37 17.40
C ASN A 108 6.02 15.92 16.80
N GLU A 109 5.98 17.19 16.43
CA GLU A 109 4.80 17.84 15.88
C GLU A 109 4.53 17.36 14.44
N PHE A 110 5.57 17.35 13.60
CA PHE A 110 5.48 16.82 12.23
C PHE A 110 5.13 15.33 12.21
N PHE A 111 5.75 14.51 13.05
CA PHE A 111 5.35 13.11 13.18
C PHE A 111 3.94 12.93 13.75
N GLY A 112 3.47 13.86 14.59
CA GLY A 112 2.07 13.95 15.02
C GLY A 112 1.13 14.14 13.83
N PHE A 113 1.40 15.13 12.96
CA PHE A 113 0.63 15.35 11.73
C PHE A 113 0.68 14.13 10.80
N TYR A 114 1.86 13.54 10.58
CA TYR A 114 2.01 12.31 9.79
C TYR A 114 1.11 11.18 10.31
N ASN A 115 1.05 10.99 11.62
CA ASN A 115 0.19 9.97 12.24
C ASN A 115 -1.29 10.26 11.99
N ILE A 116 -1.72 11.51 12.17
CA ILE A 116 -3.10 11.95 11.92
C ILE A 116 -3.49 11.68 10.45
N PHE A 117 -2.68 12.13 9.48
CA PHE A 117 -2.92 11.88 8.07
C PHE A 117 -2.92 10.39 7.72
N GLY A 118 -2.03 9.60 8.35
CA GLY A 118 -2.03 8.15 8.22
C GLY A 118 -3.35 7.51 8.66
N LYS A 119 -3.89 7.93 9.81
CA LYS A 119 -5.19 7.46 10.31
C LYS A 119 -6.33 7.89 9.39
N PHE A 120 -6.33 9.12 8.90
CA PHE A 120 -7.32 9.57 7.92
C PHE A 120 -7.26 8.73 6.64
N ALA A 121 -6.07 8.45 6.11
CA ALA A 121 -5.89 7.60 4.94
C ALA A 121 -6.39 6.16 5.18
N ALA A 122 -6.16 5.62 6.38
CA ALA A 122 -6.64 4.30 6.78
C ALA A 122 -8.18 4.21 6.87
N ILE A 123 -8.88 5.34 7.07
CA ILE A 123 -10.35 5.41 7.07
C ILE A 123 -10.88 5.71 5.67
N MET A 124 -10.31 6.71 4.98
CA MET A 124 -10.77 7.17 3.68
C MET A 124 -10.61 6.12 2.58
N GLY A 125 -9.55 5.32 2.62
CA GLY A 125 -9.34 4.25 1.64
C GLY A 125 -10.47 3.21 1.67
N PRO A 126 -10.71 2.52 2.80
CA PRO A 126 -11.81 1.56 2.91
C PRO A 126 -13.17 2.19 2.66
N PHE A 127 -13.37 3.45 3.08
CA PHE A 127 -14.61 4.18 2.81
C PHE A 127 -14.87 4.35 1.31
N LEU A 128 -13.85 4.77 0.53
CA LEU A 128 -13.96 4.87 -0.92
C LEU A 128 -14.26 3.52 -1.57
N VAL A 129 -13.53 2.48 -1.17
CA VAL A 129 -13.74 1.11 -1.66
C VAL A 129 -15.15 0.63 -1.34
N ALA A 130 -15.66 0.91 -0.15
CA ALA A 130 -17.00 0.51 0.29
C ALA A 130 -18.10 1.23 -0.50
N ILE A 131 -17.95 2.52 -0.81
CA ILE A 131 -18.92 3.26 -1.64
C ILE A 131 -19.00 2.64 -3.04
N ILE A 132 -17.85 2.39 -3.66
CA ILE A 132 -17.80 1.83 -5.02
C ILE A 132 -18.29 0.37 -5.02
N THR A 133 -17.94 -0.41 -4.00
CA THR A 133 -18.39 -1.81 -3.88
C THR A 133 -19.90 -1.88 -3.68
N GLN A 134 -20.48 -1.05 -2.81
CA GLN A 134 -21.93 -1.00 -2.61
C GLN A 134 -22.68 -0.52 -3.85
N GLY A 135 -22.15 0.50 -4.54
CA GLY A 135 -22.79 1.02 -5.76
C GLY A 135 -22.70 0.09 -6.96
N THR A 136 -21.63 -0.71 -7.08
CA THR A 136 -21.41 -1.61 -8.23
C THR A 136 -21.75 -3.08 -7.94
N GLY A 137 -21.99 -3.42 -6.67
CA GLY A 137 -22.24 -4.79 -6.21
C GLY A 137 -21.06 -5.74 -6.32
N GLN A 138 -19.86 -5.27 -6.69
CA GLN A 138 -18.68 -6.11 -6.93
C GLN A 138 -17.44 -5.55 -6.26
N THR A 139 -16.87 -6.29 -5.31
CA THR A 139 -15.67 -5.90 -4.54
C THR A 139 -14.44 -5.66 -5.41
N LYS A 140 -14.34 -6.34 -6.56
CA LYS A 140 -13.25 -6.12 -7.53
C LYS A 140 -13.21 -4.69 -8.07
N ASN A 141 -14.38 -4.05 -8.24
CA ASN A 141 -14.48 -2.66 -8.71
C ASN A 141 -14.05 -1.70 -7.59
N GLY A 142 -14.36 -2.05 -6.34
CA GLY A 142 -13.87 -1.35 -5.17
C GLY A 142 -12.34 -1.30 -5.13
N ILE A 143 -11.66 -2.42 -5.35
CA ILE A 143 -10.17 -2.47 -5.38
C ILE A 143 -9.62 -1.62 -6.54
N LEU A 144 -10.27 -1.64 -7.70
CA LEU A 144 -9.87 -0.81 -8.85
C LEU A 144 -9.92 0.69 -8.53
N SER A 145 -10.87 1.13 -7.69
CA SER A 145 -10.99 2.54 -7.28
C SER A 145 -9.74 3.08 -6.56
N LEU A 146 -8.94 2.20 -5.95
CA LEU A 146 -7.69 2.59 -5.29
C LEU A 146 -6.66 3.17 -6.27
N ILE A 147 -6.75 2.85 -7.56
CA ILE A 147 -5.92 3.46 -8.61
C ILE A 147 -6.08 4.98 -8.61
N ILE A 148 -7.27 5.50 -8.32
CA ILE A 148 -7.52 6.95 -8.23
C ILE A 148 -6.69 7.54 -7.07
N LEU A 149 -6.71 6.91 -5.89
CA LEU A 149 -5.93 7.34 -4.74
C LEU A 149 -4.42 7.25 -5.00
N PHE A 150 -3.96 6.16 -5.64
CA PHE A 150 -2.56 6.01 -6.03
C PHE A 150 -2.13 7.06 -7.06
N SER A 151 -3.00 7.41 -8.02
CA SER A 151 -2.73 8.44 -9.02
C SER A 151 -2.61 9.83 -8.38
N ILE A 152 -3.49 10.16 -7.43
CA ILE A 152 -3.39 11.39 -6.63
C ILE A 152 -2.07 11.40 -5.86
N GLY A 153 -1.71 10.29 -5.22
CA GLY A 153 -0.43 10.13 -4.51
C GLY A 153 0.79 10.31 -5.43
N PHE A 154 0.74 9.73 -6.63
CA PHE A 154 1.78 9.86 -7.66
C PHE A 154 1.99 11.33 -8.05
N PHE A 155 0.90 12.04 -8.33
CA PHE A 155 0.96 13.45 -8.70
C PHE A 155 1.44 14.32 -7.52
N CYS A 156 0.98 14.06 -6.31
CA CYS A 156 1.42 14.78 -5.12
C CYS A 156 2.93 14.63 -4.88
N LEU A 157 3.46 13.41 -5.07
CA LEU A 157 4.89 13.13 -4.93
C LEU A 157 5.76 13.91 -5.93
N THR A 158 5.21 14.35 -7.07
CA THR A 158 5.96 15.17 -8.04
C THR A 158 6.34 16.54 -7.46
N LYS A 159 5.50 17.08 -6.58
CA LYS A 159 5.71 18.39 -5.93
C LYS A 159 6.73 18.35 -4.79
N VAL A 160 7.13 17.16 -4.34
CA VAL A 160 8.08 16.99 -3.24
C VAL A 160 9.52 17.09 -3.76
N LYS A 161 10.40 17.82 -3.07
CA LYS A 161 11.82 17.96 -3.45
C LYS A 161 12.58 16.63 -3.29
N ASP A 162 13.61 16.44 -4.11
CA ASP A 162 14.35 15.17 -4.19
C ASP A 162 15.35 15.01 -3.04
N ASP A 163 15.54 13.78 -2.55
CA ASP A 163 16.37 13.42 -1.36
C ASP A 163 17.84 13.86 -1.49
N LYS A 164 18.32 14.14 -2.71
CA LYS A 164 19.69 14.63 -2.98
C LYS A 164 19.87 16.13 -2.73
N ASN A 165 18.79 16.87 -2.51
CA ASN A 165 18.79 18.32 -2.29
C ASN A 165 18.18 18.70 -0.92
N ILE A 166 18.22 17.79 0.05
CA ILE A 166 17.71 17.96 1.43
C ILE A 166 18.87 17.78 2.40
#